data_AF-A0A831L898-F1
#
_entry.id   AF-A0A831L898-F1
#
_cell.length_a   1.000
_cell.length_b   1.000
_cell.length_c   1.000
_cell.angle_alpha   90.00
_cell.angle_beta   90.00
_cell.angle_gamma   90.00
#
_symmetry.space_group_name_H-M   'P 1'
#
loop_
_entity.id
_entity.type
_entity.pdbx_description
1 polymer ?
#
loop_
_entity_poly.entity_id
_entity_poly.type
_entity_poly.pdbx_seq_one_letter_code
_entity_poly.pdbx_strand_id
1 'polypeptide(L)' 'MAKRLGAGSVRYVKYSYAPATDTYHIKIYLVKPLEWKVLAELVKEVERHYSVKVYVPHAHALRLDLKKKSAQKI' A
#
# COMPACT_ATOMS: atom_id res chain seq x y z
N MET A 1 -10.70 -1.93 -4.08
CA MET A 1 -10.49 -0.90 -3.04
C MET A 1 -9.57 0.24 -3.50
N ALA A 2 -8.30 0.00 -3.84
CA ALA A 2 -7.34 1.07 -4.16
C ALA A 2 -7.70 1.95 -5.37
N LYS A 3 -8.25 1.36 -6.45
CA LYS A 3 -8.81 2.12 -7.59
C LYS A 3 -10.04 2.98 -7.22
N ARG A 4 -10.77 2.60 -6.16
CA ARG A 4 -12.02 3.24 -5.73
C ARG A 4 -11.75 4.34 -4.69
N LEU A 5 -10.72 4.17 -3.85
CA LEU A 5 -10.26 5.14 -2.84
C LEU A 5 -9.35 6.23 -3.45
N GLY A 6 -8.55 5.89 -4.46
CA GLY A 6 -7.68 6.83 -5.13
C GLY A 6 -8.38 7.65 -6.22
N ALA A 7 -9.59 8.16 -5.94
CA ALA A 7 -10.49 8.91 -6.84
C ALA A 7 -9.72 9.72 -7.91
N GLY A 8 -9.54 9.13 -9.11
CA GLY A 8 -8.84 9.73 -10.25
C GLY A 8 -7.34 10.01 -10.08
N SER A 9 -6.73 9.67 -8.93
CA SER A 9 -5.33 9.97 -8.61
C SER A 9 -4.39 8.81 -8.90
N VAL A 10 -4.89 7.57 -8.98
CA VAL A 10 -4.08 6.37 -9.25
C VAL A 10 -4.02 6.11 -10.75
N ARG A 11 -2.82 6.17 -11.33
CA ARG A 11 -2.57 5.81 -12.74
C ARG A 11 -2.61 4.30 -12.92
N TYR A 12 -1.78 3.60 -12.15
CA TYR A 12 -1.74 2.14 -12.13
C TYR A 12 -1.09 1.64 -10.84
N VAL A 13 -1.26 0.34 -10.58
CA VAL A 13 -0.68 -0.35 -9.42
C VAL A 13 0.11 -1.54 -9.93
N LYS A 14 1.35 -1.67 -9.46
CA LYS A 14 2.19 -2.84 -9.66
C LYS A 14 2.25 -3.63 -8.37
N TYR A 15 2.01 -4.93 -8.45
CA TYR A 15 2.15 -5.86 -7.33
C TYR A 15 3.28 -6.84 -7.64
N SER A 16 4.06 -7.18 -6.62
CA SER A 16 5.03 -8.28 -6.67
C SER A 16 5.15 -8.92 -5.30
N TYR A 17 5.35 -10.22 -5.26
CA TYR A 17 5.56 -10.96 -4.03
C TYR A 17 7.02 -11.39 -3.92
N ALA A 18 7.65 -11.11 -2.78
CA ALA A 18 9.01 -11.52 -2.47
C ALA A 18 8.99 -12.73 -1.54
N PRO A 19 9.12 -13.97 -2.06
CA PRO A 19 9.00 -15.19 -1.26
C PRO A 19 10.08 -15.31 -0.19
N ALA A 20 11.29 -14.80 -0.45
CA ALA A 20 12.40 -14.82 0.51
C ALA A 20 12.11 -14.04 1.80
N THR A 21 11.19 -13.07 1.76
CA THR A 21 10.88 -12.20 2.91
C THR A 21 9.40 -12.21 3.30
N ASP A 22 8.60 -13.09 2.67
CA ASP A 22 7.13 -13.16 2.81
C ASP A 22 6.47 -11.77 2.76
N THR A 23 6.91 -10.95 1.79
CA THR A 23 6.48 -9.56 1.69
C THR A 23 5.83 -9.30 0.34
N TYR A 24 4.62 -8.74 0.36
CA TYR A 24 3.95 -8.23 -0.81
C TYR A 24 4.35 -6.77 -1.01
N HIS A 25 4.99 -6.48 -2.14
CA HIS A 25 5.33 -5.14 -2.57
C HIS A 25 4.23 -4.60 -3.47
N ILE A 26 3.62 -3.50 -3.06
CA ILE A 26 2.62 -2.78 -3.84
C ILE A 26 3.18 -1.42 -4.19
N LYS A 27 3.45 -1.18 -5.46
CA LYS A 27 3.87 0.13 -5.96
C LYS A 27 2.69 0.81 -6.65
N ILE A 28 2.24 1.92 -6.08
CA ILE A 28 1.13 2.72 -6.57
C ILE A 28 1.71 3.92 -7.30
N TYR A 29 1.40 4.04 -8.58
CA TYR A 29 1.78 5.19 -9.39
C TYR A 29 0.60 6.15 -9.48
N LEU A 30 0.86 7.42 -9.23
CA LEU A 30 -0.14 8.46 -9.11
C LEU A 30 -0.06 9.45 -10.27
N VAL A 31 -1.22 9.86 -10.78
CA VAL A 31 -1.36 10.95 -11.77
C VAL A 31 -1.18 12.30 -11.10
N LYS A 32 -1.63 12.44 -9.86
CA LYS A 32 -1.49 13.62 -8.99
C LYS A 32 -1.19 13.19 -7.56
N PRO A 33 -0.56 14.05 -6.73
CA PRO A 33 -0.32 13.73 -5.33
C PRO A 33 -1.58 13.25 -4.62
N LEU A 34 -1.45 12.23 -3.79
CA LEU A 34 -2.55 11.69 -3.00
C LEU A 34 -2.66 12.49 -1.69
N GLU A 35 -3.87 12.86 -1.30
CA GLU A 35 -4.09 13.49 -0.01
C GLU A 35 -3.71 12.54 1.13
N TRP A 36 -3.04 13.10 2.14
CA TRP A 36 -2.56 12.33 3.29
C TRP A 36 -3.69 11.60 4.02
N LYS A 37 -4.87 12.22 4.12
CA LYS A 37 -6.06 11.62 4.75
C LYS A 37 -6.48 10.32 4.06
N VAL A 38 -6.53 10.32 2.73
CA VAL A 38 -6.90 9.15 1.93
C VAL A 38 -5.84 8.04 2.07
N LEU A 39 -4.56 8.41 2.09
CA LEU A 39 -3.48 7.45 2.34
C LEU A 39 -3.61 6.82 3.74
N ALA A 40 -3.85 7.63 4.76
CA ALA A 40 -3.98 7.17 6.14
C ALA A 40 -5.17 6.21 6.32
N GLU A 41 -6.32 6.48 5.70
CA GLU A 41 -7.47 5.58 5.74
C GLU A 41 -7.19 4.25 5.05
N LEU A 42 -6.53 4.28 3.88
CA LEU A 42 -6.15 3.07 3.17
C LEU A 42 -5.14 2.24 3.98
N VAL A 43 -4.13 2.88 4.57
CA VAL A 43 -3.13 2.19 5.40
C VAL A 43 -3.81 1.56 6.61
N LYS A 44 -4.68 2.28 7.32
CA LYS A 44 -5.43 1.75 8.47
C LYS A 44 -6.24 0.50 8.13
N GLU A 45 -6.91 0.49 6.97
CA GLU A 45 -7.69 -0.68 6.54
C GLU A 45 -6.78 -1.88 6.28
N VAL A 46 -5.67 -1.67 5.58
CA VAL A 46 -4.72 -2.73 5.25
C VAL A 46 -3.98 -3.24 6.50
N GLU A 47 -3.69 -2.35 7.44
CA GLU A 47 -3.05 -2.67 8.72
C GLU A 47 -3.88 -3.62 9.60
N ARG A 48 -5.19 -3.77 9.34
CA ARG A 48 -6.02 -4.76 10.05
C ARG A 48 -5.55 -6.19 9.81
N HIS A 49 -5.04 -6.48 8.62
CA HIS A 49 -4.66 -7.84 8.19
C HIS A 49 -3.15 -7.99 7.95
N TYR A 50 -2.46 -6.90 7.66
CA TYR A 50 -1.04 -6.88 7.30
C TYR A 50 -0.27 -5.91 8.20
N SER A 51 1.03 -6.14 8.34
CA SER A 51 1.97 -5.13 8.79
C SER A 51 2.38 -4.33 7.56
N VAL A 52 2.19 -3.01 7.59
CA VAL A 52 2.37 -2.13 6.43
C VAL A 52 3.56 -1.22 6.66
N LYS A 53 4.50 -1.19 5.72
CA LYS A 53 5.53 -0.15 5.65
C LYS A 53 5.28 0.73 4.43
N VAL A 54 5.12 2.03 4.67
CA VAL A 54 4.89 3.02 3.61
C VAL A 54 6.20 3.69 3.27
N TYR A 55 6.54 3.69 1.98
CA TYR A 55 7.66 4.45 1.42
C TYR A 55 7.14 5.39 0.36
N VAL A 56 7.58 6.65 0.40
CA VAL A 56 7.26 7.68 -0.59
C VAL A 56 8.53 8.00 -1.36
N PRO A 57 8.92 7.19 -2.34
CA PRO A 57 10.15 7.43 -3.09
C PRO A 57 10.09 8.77 -3.84
N HIS A 58 8.92 9.14 -4.41
CA HIS A 58 8.72 10.38 -5.18
C HIS A 58 7.27 10.87 -5.00
N ALA A 59 6.97 12.14 -5.29
CA ALA A 59 5.62 12.72 -5.14
C ALA A 59 4.51 11.98 -5.93
N HIS A 60 4.86 11.26 -7.00
CA HIS A 60 3.92 10.51 -7.85
C HIS A 60 3.99 8.99 -7.66
N ALA A 61 4.70 8.51 -6.65
CA ALA A 61 4.87 7.09 -6.40
C ALA A 61 4.84 6.77 -4.92
N LEU A 62 3.99 5.81 -4.55
CA LEU A 62 3.93 5.22 -3.21
C LEU A 62 4.32 3.75 -3.30
N ARG A 63 5.07 3.26 -2.31
CA ARG A 63 5.34 1.85 -2.15
C ARG A 63 4.83 1.41 -0.78
N LEU A 64 4.02 0.36 -0.78
CA LEU A 64 3.53 -0.31 0.41
C LEU A 64 4.14 -1.69 0.45
N ASP A 65 4.91 -1.97 1.49
CA ASP A 65 5.40 -3.31 1.78
C ASP A 65 4.48 -3.93 2.82
N LEU A 66 3.71 -4.94 2.39
CA LEU A 66 2.74 -5.64 3.22
C LEU A 66 3.35 -6.97 3.64
N LYS A 67 3.53 -7.17 4.94
CA LYS A 67 3.85 -8.48 5.50
C LYS A 67 2.61 -9.02 6.17
N LYS A 68 2.25 -10.28 5.93
CA LYS A 68 1.10 -10.87 6.60
C LYS A 68 1.36 -10.82 8.11
N LYS A 69 0.39 -10.32 8.89
CA LYS A 69 0.46 -10.52 10.34
C LYS A 69 0.26 -12.02 10.53
N SER A 70 1.33 -12.75 10.79
CA SER A 70 1.22 -14.13 11.25
C SER A 70 0.22 -14.10 12.38
N ALA A 71 -0.84 -14.90 12.28
CA ALA A 71 -1.83 -15.04 13.35
C ALA A 71 -1.02 -15.21 14.63
N GLN A 72 -1.08 -14.21 15.50
CA GLN A 72 -0.50 -14.29 16.82
C GLN A 72 -1.29 -15.42 17.45
N LYS A 73 -0.68 -16.63 17.50
CA LYS A 73 -1.21 -17.75 18.25
C LYS A 73 -1.28 -17.25 19.69
N ILE A 74 -2.48 -16.91 20.11
CA ILE A 74 -2.87 -16.91 21.52
C ILE A 74 -2.86 -18.37 21.96
#